data_AF-A0AAN6EZZ1-F1
#
_entry.id   AF-A0AAN6EZZ1-F1
#
_cell.length_a   1.000
_cell.length_b   1.000
_cell.length_c   1.000
_cell.angle_alpha   90.00
_cell.angle_beta   90.00
_cell.angle_gamma   90.00
#
_symmetry.space_group_name_H-M   'P 1'
#
loop_
_entity.id
_entity.type
_entity.pdbx_description
1 polymer ?
#
loop_
_entity_poly.entity_id
_entity_poly.type
_entity_poly.pdbx_seq_one_letter_code
_entity_poly.pdbx_strand_id
1 'polypeptide(L)'
;MVNNSIHKFYPLVRGRHSQLDRGDELRYDLAGGPWRVRIAYGASGPIAGAQRESFRWEYWDRTTLAWRFLVEATGPSQVEAALWTLHDPQAQLPTQRSSWDRFEHLQGGRVQAAIPLNAVRDRYVAARAGPPAAAAAVAAPVPPPAAAAPPAAPPAQQQQPPPQQPADPTSSAPSGDDNAEDES
;
A
#
# COMPACT_ATOMS: atom_id res chain seq x y z
N MET A 1 11.89 3.59 -19.94
CA MET A 1 10.45 3.63 -20.26
C MET A 1 9.93 2.21 -20.23
N VAL A 2 9.19 1.83 -19.18
CA VAL A 2 8.61 0.49 -19.05
C VAL A 2 7.47 0.39 -20.06
N ASN A 3 7.50 -0.62 -20.91
CA ASN A 3 6.55 -0.83 -21.99
C ASN A 3 5.17 -1.13 -21.38
N ASN A 4 4.31 -0.11 -21.26
CA ASN A 4 2.96 -0.15 -20.65
C ASN A 4 2.03 -1.22 -21.28
N SER A 5 2.43 -1.80 -22.41
CA SER A 5 1.69 -2.77 -23.22
C SER A 5 1.81 -4.24 -22.78
N ILE A 6 2.63 -4.56 -21.78
CA ILE A 6 2.93 -5.97 -21.44
C ILE A 6 1.89 -6.60 -20.51
N HIS A 7 1.14 -5.80 -19.75
CA HIS A 7 0.12 -6.32 -18.84
C HIS A 7 -1.22 -6.49 -19.56
N LYS A 8 -1.77 -7.70 -19.50
CA LYS A 8 -3.13 -8.06 -19.96
C LYS A 8 -4.09 -8.01 -18.76
N PHE A 9 -5.39 -8.06 -19.00
CA PHE A 9 -6.39 -8.17 -17.94
C PHE A 9 -6.25 -9.47 -17.13
N TYR A 10 -5.78 -10.55 -17.76
CA TYR A 10 -5.74 -11.86 -17.13
C TYR A 10 -5.11 -11.90 -15.73
N PRO A 11 -3.87 -11.42 -15.53
CA PRO A 11 -3.26 -11.38 -14.19
C PRO A 11 -4.02 -10.52 -13.17
N LEU A 12 -4.76 -9.52 -13.62
CA LEU A 12 -5.55 -8.66 -12.74
C LEU A 12 -6.85 -9.35 -12.31
N VAL A 13 -7.38 -10.22 -13.14
CA VAL A 13 -8.71 -10.83 -12.95
C VAL A 13 -8.61 -12.23 -12.33
N ARG A 14 -7.49 -12.93 -12.53
CA ARG A 14 -7.26 -14.29 -12.03
C ARG A 14 -5.87 -14.47 -11.44
N GLY A 15 -5.79 -15.26 -10.37
CA GLY A 15 -4.54 -15.65 -9.71
C GLY A 15 -4.43 -15.12 -8.29
N ARG A 16 -3.32 -15.44 -7.63
CA ARG A 16 -3.07 -15.12 -6.20
C ARG A 16 -3.10 -13.61 -5.87
N HIS A 17 -2.86 -12.76 -6.86
CA HIS A 17 -2.76 -11.31 -6.69
C HIS A 17 -3.82 -10.56 -7.51
N SER A 18 -4.91 -11.23 -7.90
CA SER A 18 -6.01 -10.59 -8.64
C SER A 18 -6.50 -9.33 -7.91
N GLN A 19 -6.75 -8.28 -8.68
CA GLN A 19 -7.25 -6.98 -8.23
C GLN A 19 -8.65 -6.67 -8.77
N LEU A 20 -9.13 -7.45 -9.74
CA LEU A 20 -10.42 -7.31 -10.39
C LEU A 20 -11.22 -8.61 -10.23
N ASP A 21 -12.52 -8.47 -10.02
CA ASP A 21 -13.45 -9.59 -9.83
C ASP A 21 -14.57 -9.64 -10.89
N ARG A 22 -15.40 -10.69 -10.85
CA ARG A 22 -16.62 -10.74 -11.67
C ARG A 22 -17.51 -9.56 -11.32
N GLY A 23 -18.06 -8.90 -12.33
CA GLY A 23 -19.02 -7.82 -12.14
C GLY A 23 -18.39 -6.50 -11.72
N ASP A 24 -17.07 -6.47 -11.50
CA ASP A 24 -16.36 -5.20 -11.45
C ASP A 24 -16.53 -4.46 -12.76
N GLU A 25 -16.64 -3.14 -12.63
CA GLU A 25 -16.93 -2.27 -13.74
C GLU A 25 -15.76 -1.37 -14.03
N LEU A 26 -15.60 -1.03 -15.30
CA LEU A 26 -14.78 0.08 -15.73
C LEU A 26 -15.68 1.19 -16.25
N ARG A 27 -15.38 2.42 -15.84
CA ARG A 27 -15.92 3.64 -16.42
C ARG A 27 -14.94 4.15 -17.48
N TYR A 28 -15.50 4.60 -18.60
CA TYR A 28 -14.75 5.23 -19.67
C TYR A 28 -15.55 6.42 -20.19
N ASP A 29 -14.96 7.61 -20.15
CA ASP A 29 -15.63 8.83 -20.60
C ASP A 29 -15.43 9.04 -22.11
N LEU A 30 -16.55 9.02 -22.85
CA LEU A 30 -16.63 9.40 -24.26
C LEU A 30 -17.45 10.67 -24.41
N ALA A 31 -17.39 11.29 -25.59
CA ALA A 31 -18.36 12.30 -25.98
C ALA A 31 -19.79 11.73 -25.79
N GLY A 32 -20.69 12.46 -25.14
CA GLY A 32 -22.03 11.95 -24.78
C GLY A 32 -22.12 11.17 -23.45
N GLY A 33 -21.05 11.18 -22.65
CA GLY A 33 -21.08 10.81 -21.23
C GLY A 33 -20.43 9.47 -20.89
N PRO A 34 -20.44 9.08 -19.61
CA PRO A 34 -19.71 7.92 -19.11
C PRO A 34 -20.31 6.62 -19.63
N TRP A 35 -19.44 5.79 -20.20
CA TRP A 35 -19.75 4.40 -20.52
C TRP A 35 -19.33 3.52 -19.35
N ARG A 36 -20.20 2.55 -19.03
CA ARG A 36 -19.90 1.51 -18.04
C ARG A 36 -19.74 0.19 -18.77
N VAL A 37 -18.63 -0.49 -18.49
CA VAL A 37 -18.39 -1.86 -18.94
C VAL A 37 -18.11 -2.74 -17.74
N ARG A 38 -18.47 -4.03 -17.80
CA ARG A 38 -18.20 -4.98 -16.71
C ARG A 38 -17.60 -6.26 -17.20
N ILE A 39 -16.88 -6.93 -16.30
CA ILE A 39 -16.37 -8.29 -16.51
C ILE A 39 -17.51 -9.27 -16.24
N ALA A 40 -18.00 -9.96 -17.28
CA ALA A 40 -19.20 -10.78 -17.14
C ALA A 40 -18.94 -12.25 -16.76
N TYR A 41 -17.76 -12.80 -17.11
CA TYR A 41 -17.44 -14.25 -17.20
C TYR A 41 -18.51 -15.07 -17.95
N GLY A 42 -18.11 -15.89 -18.92
CA GLY A 42 -19.00 -16.93 -19.44
C GLY A 42 -19.29 -18.00 -18.37
N ALA A 43 -20.27 -18.88 -18.60
CA ALA A 43 -20.51 -20.04 -17.73
C ALA A 43 -19.28 -20.95 -17.60
N SER A 44 -18.40 -20.94 -18.61
CA SER A 44 -17.12 -21.64 -18.67
C SER A 44 -15.94 -20.86 -18.05
N GLY A 45 -16.16 -19.67 -17.51
CA GLY A 45 -15.09 -18.81 -16.99
C GLY A 45 -14.33 -18.06 -18.11
N PRO A 46 -13.09 -17.60 -17.84
CA PRO A 46 -12.22 -17.05 -18.87
C PRO A 46 -11.98 -18.10 -19.95
N ILE A 47 -12.04 -17.72 -21.22
CA ILE A 47 -11.79 -18.65 -22.31
C ILE A 47 -10.27 -18.83 -22.44
N ALA A 48 -9.79 -20.01 -22.04
CA ALA A 48 -8.42 -20.43 -22.29
C ALA A 48 -8.27 -20.82 -23.76
N GLY A 49 -7.88 -19.86 -24.60
CA GLY A 49 -7.55 -20.09 -26.02
C GLY A 49 -6.04 -20.16 -26.23
N ALA A 50 -5.61 -20.91 -27.26
CA ALA A 50 -4.21 -21.22 -27.57
C ALA A 50 -3.28 -20.02 -27.84
N GLN A 51 -3.79 -18.78 -27.83
CA GLN A 51 -3.00 -17.57 -28.11
C GLN A 51 -3.09 -16.50 -27.00
N ARG A 52 -4.23 -16.29 -26.31
CA ARG A 52 -4.37 -15.34 -25.18
C ARG A 52 -5.62 -15.65 -24.34
N GLU A 53 -5.50 -15.59 -23.03
CA GLU A 53 -6.64 -15.65 -22.11
C GLU A 53 -7.49 -14.36 -22.27
N SER A 54 -8.72 -14.50 -22.77
CA SER A 54 -9.66 -13.40 -23.01
C SER A 54 -10.82 -13.42 -22.01
N PHE A 55 -11.42 -12.25 -21.79
CA PHE A 55 -12.61 -12.09 -20.95
C PHE A 55 -13.75 -11.54 -21.78
N ARG A 56 -14.96 -12.03 -21.49
CA ARG A 56 -16.19 -11.41 -21.99
C ARG A 56 -16.46 -10.11 -21.25
N TRP A 57 -16.56 -9.04 -22.01
CA TRP A 57 -16.95 -7.72 -21.53
C TRP A 57 -18.37 -7.40 -21.97
N GLU A 58 -19.12 -6.76 -21.08
CA GLU A 58 -20.45 -6.25 -21.35
C GLU A 58 -20.48 -4.75 -21.13
N TYR A 59 -21.29 -4.02 -21.89
CA TYR A 59 -21.55 -2.60 -21.66
C TYR A 59 -22.96 -2.39 -21.11
N TRP A 60 -23.15 -1.33 -20.33
CA TRP A 60 -24.47 -0.91 -19.87
C TRP A 60 -25.19 -0.14 -20.98
N ASP A 61 -26.20 -0.76 -21.59
CA ASP A 61 -27.05 -0.12 -22.59
C ASP A 61 -28.08 0.76 -21.86
N ARG A 62 -27.88 2.08 -21.95
CA ARG A 62 -28.76 3.09 -21.33
C ARG A 62 -30.16 3.11 -21.92
N THR A 63 -30.35 2.60 -23.14
CA THR A 63 -31.65 2.57 -23.83
C THR A 63 -32.50 1.42 -23.34
N THR A 64 -31.88 0.24 -23.17
CA THR A 64 -32.59 -0.98 -22.75
C THR A 64 -32.46 -1.26 -21.25
N LEU A 65 -31.69 -0.45 -20.52
CA LEU A 65 -31.37 -0.62 -19.10
C LEU A 65 -30.88 -2.05 -18.80
N ALA A 66 -30.02 -2.56 -19.68
CA ALA A 66 -29.53 -3.93 -19.64
C ALA A 66 -28.05 -4.00 -19.97
N TRP A 67 -27.38 -5.01 -19.41
CA TRP A 67 -26.02 -5.35 -19.80
C TRP A 67 -26.03 -6.13 -21.12
N ARG A 68 -25.25 -5.65 -22.09
CA ARG A 68 -25.15 -6.26 -23.42
C ARG A 68 -23.72 -6.62 -23.75
N PHE A 69 -23.53 -7.67 -24.54
CA PHE A 69 -22.21 -8.09 -24.99
C PHE A 69 -21.51 -6.94 -25.73
N LEU A 70 -20.27 -6.66 -25.35
CA LEU A 70 -19.41 -5.70 -26.03
C LEU A 70 -18.39 -6.44 -26.90
N VAL A 71 -17.47 -7.18 -26.27
CA VAL A 71 -16.33 -7.79 -26.93
C VAL A 71 -15.69 -8.87 -26.03
N GLU A 72 -14.95 -9.79 -26.64
CA GLU A 72 -13.96 -10.59 -25.92
C GLU A 72 -12.59 -9.90 -26.01
N ALA A 73 -12.05 -9.49 -24.87
CA ALA A 73 -10.83 -8.69 -24.82
C ALA A 73 -9.80 -9.23 -23.82
N THR A 74 -8.55 -9.04 -24.20
CA THR A 74 -7.36 -9.42 -23.41
C THR A 74 -6.76 -8.24 -22.65
N GLY A 75 -7.15 -7.01 -22.97
CA GLY A 75 -6.63 -5.79 -22.37
C GLY A 75 -7.48 -4.56 -22.67
N PRO A 76 -7.22 -3.43 -22.01
CA PRO A 76 -8.08 -2.25 -22.07
C PRO A 76 -8.16 -1.61 -23.46
N SER A 77 -7.10 -1.69 -24.28
CA SER A 77 -7.13 -1.12 -25.63
C SER A 77 -8.15 -1.77 -26.55
N GLN A 78 -8.41 -3.07 -26.39
CA GLN A 78 -9.44 -3.77 -27.17
C GLN A 78 -10.86 -3.40 -26.71
N VAL A 79 -11.04 -3.20 -25.39
CA VAL A 79 -12.31 -2.73 -24.81
C VAL A 79 -12.59 -1.29 -25.26
N GLU A 80 -11.58 -0.42 -25.21
CA GLU A 80 -11.68 0.95 -25.70
C GLU A 80 -12.04 1.00 -27.18
N ALA A 81 -11.37 0.20 -28.02
CA ALA A 81 -11.67 0.14 -29.44
C ALA A 81 -13.14 -0.27 -29.70
N ALA A 82 -13.63 -1.28 -29.00
CA ALA A 82 -15.02 -1.71 -29.09
C ALA A 82 -16.01 -0.62 -28.64
N LEU A 83 -15.70 0.12 -27.56
CA LEU A 83 -16.52 1.23 -27.09
C LEU A 83 -16.59 2.37 -28.11
N TRP A 84 -15.47 2.73 -28.73
CA TRP A 84 -15.44 3.74 -29.78
C TRP A 84 -16.27 3.32 -30.99
N THR A 85 -16.10 2.09 -31.49
CA THR A 85 -16.91 1.57 -32.60
C THR A 85 -18.40 1.52 -32.28
N LEU A 86 -18.76 1.21 -31.03
CA LEU A 86 -20.14 1.20 -30.57
C LEU A 86 -20.74 2.62 -30.44
N HIS A 87 -19.94 3.57 -29.96
CA HIS A 87 -20.36 4.96 -29.79
C HIS A 87 -20.52 5.66 -31.14
N ASP A 88 -19.54 5.53 -32.02
CA ASP A 88 -19.53 6.08 -33.36
C ASP A 88 -18.67 5.18 -34.28
N PRO A 89 -19.29 4.40 -35.18
CA PRO A 89 -18.57 3.54 -36.12
C PRO A 89 -17.61 4.29 -37.07
N GLN A 90 -17.77 5.60 -37.24
CA GLN A 90 -16.91 6.44 -38.08
C GLN A 90 -15.84 7.20 -37.27
N ALA A 91 -15.88 7.13 -35.94
CA ALA A 91 -14.90 7.84 -35.11
C ALA A 91 -13.51 7.23 -35.25
N GLN A 92 -12.51 8.11 -35.38
CA GLN A 92 -11.11 7.72 -35.34
C GLN A 92 -10.70 7.40 -33.90
N LEU A 93 -10.06 6.25 -33.71
CA LEU A 93 -9.51 5.86 -32.42
C LEU A 93 -8.42 6.85 -31.99
N PRO A 94 -8.37 7.23 -30.70
CA PRO A 94 -7.29 8.05 -30.18
C PRO A 94 -5.93 7.42 -30.50
N THR A 95 -5.03 8.19 -31.12
CA THR A 95 -3.67 7.73 -31.46
C THR A 95 -2.78 7.57 -30.22
N GLN A 96 -3.21 8.06 -29.05
CA GLN A 96 -2.46 7.97 -27.81
C GLN A 96 -2.57 6.58 -27.15
N ARG A 97 -1.40 5.97 -26.94
CA ARG A 97 -1.14 4.57 -26.55
C ARG A 97 -1.62 4.12 -25.16
N SER A 98 -2.11 5.00 -24.28
CA SER A 98 -2.35 4.62 -22.88
C SER A 98 -3.83 4.47 -22.52
N SER A 99 -4.45 3.39 -23.02
CA SER A 99 -5.81 3.00 -22.62
C SER A 99 -5.94 2.77 -21.12
N TRP A 100 -4.85 2.36 -20.45
CA TRP A 100 -4.80 2.12 -19.00
C TRP A 100 -5.13 3.35 -18.16
N ASP A 101 -4.77 4.54 -18.63
CA ASP A 101 -4.96 5.79 -17.88
C ASP A 101 -6.37 6.39 -18.05
N ARG A 102 -7.14 5.88 -19.03
CA ARG A 102 -8.46 6.41 -19.38
C ARG A 102 -9.63 5.64 -18.76
N PHE A 103 -9.39 4.42 -18.33
CA PHE A 103 -10.39 3.64 -17.60
C PHE A 103 -10.26 3.89 -16.10
N GLU A 104 -11.41 3.97 -15.45
CA GLU A 104 -11.49 3.94 -13.99
C GLU A 104 -12.21 2.68 -13.55
N HIS A 105 -11.64 1.96 -12.59
CA HIS A 105 -12.24 0.81 -11.96
C HIS A 105 -13.25 1.24 -10.89
N LEU A 106 -14.46 0.69 -10.96
CA LEU A 106 -15.52 0.83 -9.98
C LEU A 106 -15.71 -0.51 -9.27
N GLN A 107 -15.29 -0.57 -8.01
CA GLN A 107 -15.34 -1.81 -7.22
C GLN A 107 -16.78 -2.16 -6.82
N GLY A 108 -17.19 -3.40 -7.09
CA GLY A 108 -18.51 -3.90 -6.67
C GLY A 108 -19.70 -3.13 -7.24
N GLY A 109 -19.54 -2.50 -8.41
CA GLY A 109 -20.58 -1.71 -9.08
C GLY A 109 -21.00 -0.43 -8.35
N ARG A 110 -20.24 0.00 -7.32
CA ARG A 110 -20.50 1.23 -6.58
C ARG A 110 -19.55 2.33 -7.05
N VAL A 111 -20.10 3.50 -7.36
CA VAL A 111 -19.38 4.70 -7.85
C VAL A 111 -18.47 5.33 -6.78
N GLN A 112 -18.52 4.87 -5.52
CA GLN A 112 -17.88 5.54 -4.38
C GLN A 112 -16.34 5.50 -4.36
N ALA A 113 -15.69 4.66 -5.17
CA ALA A 113 -14.25 4.66 -5.29
C ALA A 113 -13.82 4.33 -6.73
N ALA A 114 -13.92 5.32 -7.62
CA ALA A 114 -13.28 5.24 -8.93
C ALA A 114 -11.75 5.28 -8.74
N ILE A 115 -11.08 4.18 -9.07
CA ILE A 115 -9.62 4.09 -9.01
C ILE A 115 -9.11 4.01 -10.46
N PRO A 116 -8.13 4.81 -10.87
CA PRO A 116 -7.56 4.68 -12.21
C PRO A 116 -7.13 3.23 -12.47
N LEU A 117 -7.51 2.66 -13.61
CA LEU A 117 -7.16 1.28 -13.96
C LEU A 117 -5.63 1.09 -13.98
N ASN A 118 -4.89 2.14 -14.32
CA ASN A 118 -3.44 2.18 -14.20
C ASN A 118 -2.95 1.93 -12.76
N ALA A 119 -3.60 2.52 -11.75
CA ALA A 119 -3.26 2.30 -10.34
C ALA A 119 -3.60 0.87 -9.88
N VAL A 120 -4.67 0.25 -10.41
CA VAL A 120 -4.99 -1.17 -10.17
C VAL A 120 -3.86 -2.06 -10.68
N ARG A 121 -3.34 -1.75 -11.88
CA ARG A 121 -2.20 -2.46 -12.46
C ARG A 121 -0.94 -2.27 -11.63
N ASP A 122 -0.65 -1.06 -11.16
CA ASP A 122 0.53 -0.79 -10.34
C ASP A 122 0.47 -1.52 -8.99
N ARG A 123 -0.72 -1.62 -8.37
CA ARG A 123 -0.94 -2.46 -7.18
C ARG A 123 -0.66 -3.93 -7.44
N TYR A 124 -1.09 -4.47 -8.58
CA TYR A 124 -0.76 -5.85 -8.97
C TYR A 124 0.76 -6.05 -9.10
N VAL A 125 1.46 -5.12 -9.75
CA VAL A 125 2.92 -5.19 -9.93
C VAL A 125 3.62 -5.18 -8.57
N ALA A 126 3.23 -4.27 -7.67
CA ALA A 126 3.78 -4.19 -6.32
C ALA A 126 3.50 -5.47 -5.50
N ALA A 127 2.27 -5.99 -5.54
CA ALA A 127 1.90 -7.22 -4.84
C ALA A 127 2.70 -8.44 -5.32
N ARG A 128 2.99 -8.50 -6.63
CA ARG A 128 3.81 -9.57 -7.22
C ARG A 128 5.29 -9.44 -6.90
N ALA A 129 5.81 -8.21 -6.75
CA ALA A 129 7.21 -7.99 -6.39
C ALA A 129 7.55 -8.46 -4.96
N GLY A 130 6.53 -8.66 -4.11
CA GLY A 130 6.70 -8.98 -2.69
C GLY A 130 7.09 -7.74 -1.88
N PRO A 131 7.12 -7.83 -0.53
CA PRO A 131 7.69 -6.76 0.28
C PRO A 131 9.13 -6.51 -0.19
N PRO A 132 9.60 -5.24 -0.25
CA PRO A 132 11.00 -4.98 -0.52
C PRO A 132 11.79 -5.84 0.46
N ALA A 133 12.81 -6.55 -0.04
CA ALA A 133 13.74 -7.24 0.84
C ALA A 133 14.16 -6.21 1.88
N ALA A 134 13.68 -6.37 3.12
CA ALA A 134 14.17 -5.57 4.22
C ALA A 134 15.67 -5.76 4.13
N ALA A 135 16.40 -4.69 3.77
CA ALA A 135 17.84 -4.71 3.77
C ALA A 135 18.17 -5.31 5.12
N ALA A 136 18.71 -6.54 5.10
CA ALA A 136 19.05 -7.24 6.32
C ALA A 136 19.86 -6.22 7.09
N ALA A 137 19.28 -5.68 8.15
CA ALA A 137 20.00 -4.83 9.06
C ALA A 137 21.15 -5.74 9.45
N VAL A 138 22.34 -5.43 8.92
CA VAL A 138 23.54 -6.21 9.15
C VAL A 138 23.55 -6.31 10.65
N ALA A 139 23.31 -7.52 11.17
CA ALA A 139 23.34 -7.72 12.60
C ALA A 139 24.71 -7.20 12.98
N ALA A 140 24.75 -6.08 13.70
CA ALA A 140 26.00 -5.59 14.24
C ALA A 140 26.62 -6.79 14.96
N PRO A 141 27.89 -7.11 14.72
CA PRO A 141 28.52 -8.27 15.34
C PRO A 141 28.24 -8.18 16.83
N VAL A 142 27.50 -9.17 17.34
CA VAL A 142 27.22 -9.28 18.77
C VAL A 142 28.59 -9.26 19.45
N PRO A 143 28.89 -8.28 20.31
CA PRO A 143 30.17 -8.29 21.02
C PRO A 143 30.24 -9.61 21.81
N PRO A 144 31.41 -10.27 21.87
CA PRO A 144 31.55 -11.50 22.63
C PRO A 144 31.11 -11.25 24.09
N PRO A 145 30.58 -12.27 24.78
CA PRO A 145 30.20 -12.12 26.18
C PRO A 145 31.39 -11.57 26.96
N ALA A 146 31.19 -10.44 27.62
CA ALA A 146 32.17 -9.91 28.55
C ALA A 146 32.52 -11.01 29.56
N ALA A 147 33.81 -11.31 29.69
CA ALA A 147 34.30 -12.23 30.68
C ALA A 147 33.75 -11.81 32.06
N ALA A 148 33.13 -12.75 32.76
CA ALA A 148 32.66 -12.54 34.11
C ALA A 148 33.82 -12.00 34.96
N ALA A 149 33.63 -10.83 35.55
CA ALA A 149 34.55 -10.29 36.54
C ALA A 149 34.67 -11.28 37.72
N PRO A 150 35.87 -11.48 38.29
CA PRO A 150 36.04 -12.35 39.46
C PRO A 150 35.21 -11.81 40.65
N PRO A 151 34.78 -12.68 41.57
CA PRO A 151 34.00 -12.26 42.73
C PRO A 151 34.80 -11.28 43.59
N ALA A 152 34.11 -10.26 44.10
CA ALA A 152 34.66 -9.28 45.03
C ALA A 152 35.17 -9.96 46.31
N ALA A 153 36.33 -9.51 46.79
CA ALA A 153 36.96 -9.95 48.02
C ALA A 153 36.04 -9.71 49.25
N PRO A 154 36.12 -10.56 50.29
CA PRO A 154 35.33 -10.38 51.51
C PRO A 154 35.75 -9.09 52.25
N PRO A 155 34.81 -8.45 52.98
CA PRO A 155 35.07 -7.19 53.66
C PRO A 155 36.07 -7.36 54.81
N ALA A 156 36.94 -6.36 54.96
CA ALA A 156 37.89 -6.24 56.06
C ALA A 156 37.16 -6.14 57.41
N GLN A 157 37.69 -6.86 58.42
CA GLN A 157 37.16 -6.87 59.78
C GLN A 157 37.16 -5.46 60.39
N GLN A 158 36.00 -5.06 60.91
CA GLN A 158 35.80 -3.81 61.62
C GLN A 158 36.59 -3.81 62.93
N GLN A 159 37.52 -2.87 63.08
CA GLN A 159 38.06 -2.50 64.39
C GLN A 159 37.02 -1.63 65.11
N GLN A 160 36.64 -2.05 66.32
CA GLN A 160 35.74 -1.30 67.19
C GLN A 160 36.40 0.01 67.67
N PRO A 161 35.66 1.13 67.69
CA PRO A 161 36.12 2.34 68.36
C PRO A 161 35.97 2.22 69.89
N PRO A 162 36.87 2.86 70.67
CA PRO A 162 36.81 2.83 72.14
C PRO A 162 35.62 3.63 72.71
N PRO A 163 35.21 3.34 73.95
CA PRO A 163 33.97 3.87 74.55
C PRO A 163 34.03 5.38 74.84
N GLN A 164 32.89 6.04 74.63
CA GLN A 164 32.66 7.47 74.89
C GLN A 164 32.59 7.77 76.40
N GLN A 165 33.23 8.87 76.82
CA GLN A 165 32.99 9.50 78.11
C GLN A 165 31.84 10.53 78.03
N PRO A 166 31.07 10.76 79.11
CA PRO A 166 29.91 11.63 79.11
C PRO A 166 30.21 13.09 79.47
N ALA A 167 29.49 13.97 78.75
CA ALA A 167 28.90 15.28 79.09
C ALA A 167 29.71 16.37 79.82
N ASP A 168 29.59 17.61 79.31
CA ASP A 168 28.99 18.71 80.10
C ASP A 168 28.45 19.84 79.19
N PRO A 169 27.43 20.63 79.62
CA PRO A 169 26.75 21.64 78.82
C PRO A 169 27.15 23.06 79.22
N THR A 170 27.52 23.92 78.27
CA THR A 170 27.52 25.38 78.51
C THR A 170 27.29 26.17 77.22
N SER A 171 26.03 26.60 77.07
CA SER A 171 25.55 27.93 76.67
C SER A 171 26.55 28.95 76.08
N SER A 172 26.24 29.54 74.91
CA SER A 172 25.92 30.98 74.74
C SER A 172 25.72 31.35 73.25
N ALA A 173 24.81 32.30 73.01
CA ALA A 173 24.23 32.69 71.73
C ALA A 173 24.99 33.83 70.97
N PRO A 174 24.34 34.77 70.23
CA PRO A 174 24.27 34.84 68.76
C PRO A 174 24.85 36.16 68.18
N SER A 175 24.90 36.32 66.85
CA SER A 175 24.96 37.57 66.04
C SER A 175 25.13 37.13 64.58
N GLY A 176 24.54 37.64 63.51
CA GLY A 176 23.82 38.86 63.09
C GLY A 176 23.77 38.74 61.54
N ASP A 177 22.65 39.07 60.87
CA ASP A 177 22.50 40.26 59.99
C ASP A 177 23.52 40.30 58.83
N ASP A 178 23.24 40.63 57.56
CA ASP A 178 22.13 41.22 56.79
C ASP A 178 22.66 41.16 55.32
N ASN A 179 21.88 40.69 54.32
CA ASN A 179 21.32 41.47 53.20
C ASN A 179 22.29 41.79 52.02
N ALA A 180 21.94 41.36 50.79
CA ALA A 180 21.63 42.17 49.58
C ALA A 180 22.85 42.89 48.95
N GLU A 181 23.00 43.13 47.65
CA GLU A 181 22.10 43.52 46.54
C GLU A 181 22.67 42.88 45.24
N ASP A 182 21.92 42.41 44.24
CA ASP A 182 20.93 43.04 43.35
C ASP A 182 21.49 44.11 42.39
N GLU A 183 20.88 44.12 41.19
CA GLU A 183 21.09 44.98 40.01
C GLU A 183 22.29 44.67 39.11
N SER A 184 22.18 44.60 37.78
CA SER A 184 21.08 44.73 36.81
C SER A 184 21.62 44.25 35.45
#